data_AF-A0A533YMR7-F1
#
_entry.id   AF-A0A533YMR7-F1
#
_cell.length_a   1.000
_cell.length_b   1.000
_cell.length_c   1.000
_cell.angle_alpha   90.00
_cell.angle_beta   90.00
_cell.angle_gamma   90.00
#
_symmetry.space_group_name_H-M   'P 1'
#
loop_
_entity.id
_entity.type
_entity.pdbx_description
1 polymer ?
#
loop_
_entity_poly.entity_id
_entity_poly.type
_entity_poly.pdbx_seq_one_letter_code
_entity_poly.pdbx_strand_id
1 'polypeptide(L)' 'MTLQNLLLTLHHFWADQGCVIHEPYDLEVGAGTFHPATFLKVLGPDPWRTA' A
#
# COMPACT_ATOMS: atom_id res chain seq x y z
N MET A 1 19.94 -9.13 -7.33
CA MET A 1 18.66 -8.51 -6.91
C MET A 1 18.95 -7.66 -5.70
N THR A 2 18.63 -6.35 -5.72
CA THR A 2 18.82 -5.44 -4.57
C THR A 2 17.48 -5.21 -3.86
N LEU A 3 17.50 -4.72 -2.63
CA LEU A 3 16.27 -4.35 -1.91
C LEU A 3 15.45 -3.31 -2.68
N GLN A 4 16.10 -2.28 -3.21
CA GLN A 4 15.43 -1.26 -4.02
C GLN A 4 14.75 -1.85 -5.27
N ASN A 5 15.42 -2.78 -5.98
CA ASN A 5 14.83 -3.41 -7.15
C ASN A 5 13.68 -4.35 -6.77
N LEU A 6 13.75 -5.03 -5.62
CA LEU A 6 12.64 -5.82 -5.10
C LEU A 6 11.42 -4.93 -4.84
N LEU A 7 11.59 -3.82 -4.11
CA LEU A 7 10.52 -2.88 -3.80
C LEU A 7 9.91 -2.31 -5.09
N LEU A 8 10.74 -1.84 -6.02
CA LEU A 8 10.28 -1.30 -7.30
C LEU A 8 9.51 -2.34 -8.13
N THR A 9 9.94 -3.61 -8.10
CA THR A 9 9.23 -4.71 -8.77
C THR A 9 7.84 -4.93 -8.17
N LEU A 10 7.70 -4.86 -6.84
CA LEU A 10 6.41 -4.98 -6.17
C LEU A 10 5.50 -3.78 -6.47
N HIS A 11 6.04 -2.56 -6.48
CA HIS A 11 5.28 -1.36 -6.87
C HIS A 11 4.72 -1.50 -8.29
N HIS A 12 5.55 -1.90 -9.26
CA HIS A 12 5.09 -2.13 -10.63
C HIS A 12 4.04 -3.23 -10.72
N PHE A 13 4.27 -4.37 -10.09
CA PHE A 13 3.33 -5.48 -10.09
C PHE A 13 1.95 -5.05 -9.57
N TRP A 14 1.88 -4.37 -8.42
CA TRP A 14 0.60 -3.95 -7.86
C TRP A 14 -0.06 -2.79 -8.61
N ALA A 15 0.73 -1.88 -9.18
CA ALA A 15 0.22 -0.85 -10.07
C ALA A 15 -0.44 -1.48 -11.32
N ASP A 16 0.19 -2.48 -11.94
CA ASP A 16 -0.37 -3.21 -13.08
C ASP A 16 -1.63 -4.00 -12.72
N GLN A 17 -1.73 -4.43 -11.46
CA GLN A 17 -2.96 -5.03 -10.94
C GLN A 17 -4.06 -3.99 -10.73
N GLY A 18 -3.78 -2.69 -10.71
CA GLY A 18 -4.76 -1.62 -10.48
C GLY A 18 -4.87 -1.19 -9.03
N CYS A 19 -3.81 -1.38 -8.23
CA CYS A 19 -3.71 -0.80 -6.88
C CYS A 19 -3.20 0.64 -6.95
N VAL A 20 -3.73 1.50 -6.08
CA VAL A 20 -3.11 2.80 -5.78
C VAL A 20 -1.85 2.54 -4.94
N ILE A 21 -0.73 3.11 -5.36
CA ILE A 21 0.54 2.98 -4.63
C ILE A 21 0.63 4.11 -3.60
N HIS A 22 0.69 3.76 -2.32
CA HIS A 22 0.83 4.71 -1.22
C HIS A 22 2.27 4.79 -0.72
N GLU A 23 2.65 5.98 -0.27
CA GLU A 23 3.88 6.20 0.47
C GLU A 23 3.72 5.74 1.93
N PRO A 24 4.83 5.46 2.64
CA PRO A 24 4.79 5.16 4.06
C PRO A 24 4.11 6.27 4.87
N TYR A 25 3.42 5.87 5.94
CA TYR A 25 2.81 6.82 6.86
C TYR A 25 3.89 7.56 7.67
N ASP A 26 3.65 8.84 7.95
CA ASP A 26 4.58 9.75 8.62
C ASP A 26 4.53 9.66 10.16
N LEU A 27 3.69 8.77 10.70
CA LEU A 27 3.59 8.47 12.13
C LEU A 27 4.00 7.04 12.44
N GLU A 28 4.47 6.82 13.66
CA GLU A 28 4.88 5.50 14.13
C GLU A 28 3.68 4.54 14.21
N VAL A 29 3.79 3.43 13.49
CA VAL A 29 2.79 2.36 13.50
C VAL A 29 3.48 1.00 13.55
N GLY A 30 2.87 0.03 14.24
CA GLY A 30 3.43 -1.32 14.36
C GLY A 30 3.25 -2.19 13.12
N ALA A 31 2.35 -1.82 12.20
CA ALA A 31 2.04 -2.54 10.98
C ALA A 31 1.31 -1.66 9.96
N GLY A 32 1.37 -1.99 8.67
CA GLY A 32 0.65 -1.30 7.60
C GLY A 32 -0.89 -1.32 7.76
N THR A 33 -1.44 -2.23 8.56
CA THR A 33 -2.88 -2.25 8.91
C THR A 33 -3.33 -0.96 9.59
N PHE A 34 -2.44 -0.26 10.31
CA PHE A 34 -2.73 1.01 10.97
C PHE A 34 -2.64 2.23 10.03
N HIS A 35 -2.15 2.06 8.80
CA HIS A 35 -2.14 3.14 7.81
C HIS A 35 -3.59 3.57 7.51
N PRO A 36 -3.94 4.87 7.44
CA PRO A 36 -5.31 5.32 7.14
C PRO A 36 -5.88 4.76 5.83
N ALA A 37 -5.03 4.63 4.81
CA ALA A 37 -5.35 3.95 3.54
C ALA A 37 -5.73 2.46 3.69
N THR A 38 -5.50 1.83 4.84
CA THR A 38 -5.98 0.49 5.17
C THR A 38 -7.11 0.56 6.20
N PHE A 39 -6.81 1.07 7.40
CA PHE A 39 -7.71 1.01 8.55
C PHE A 39 -9.06 1.72 8.32
N LEU A 40 -9.04 2.89 7.68
CA LEU A 40 -10.26 3.66 7.43
C LEU A 40 -10.94 3.22 6.14
N LYS A 41 -10.16 2.87 5.11
CA LYS A 41 -10.69 2.55 3.77
C LYS A 41 -11.44 1.21 3.72
N VAL A 42 -11.12 0.26 4.60
CA VAL A 42 -11.82 -1.04 4.68
C VAL A 42 -13.27 -0.92 5.18
N LEU A 43 -13.65 0.22 5.79
CA LEU A 43 -14.97 0.41 6.39
C LEU A 43 -16.04 0.86 5.39
N GLY A 44 -15.62 1.40 4.24
CA GLY A 44 -16.53 1.95 3.22
C GLY A 44 -17.12 0.87 2.30
N PRO A 45 -18.24 1.16 1.63
CA PRO A 45 -18.83 0.26 0.64
C PRO A 45 -18.09 0.25 -0.70
N ASP A 46 -17.25 1.28 -0.95
CA ASP A 46 -16.55 1.44 -2.21
C ASP A 46 -15.38 0.45 -2.34
N PRO A 47 -15.16 -0.13 -3.54
CA PRO A 47 -14.02 -0.99 -3.77
C PRO A 47 -12.72 -0.22 -3.56
N TRP A 48 -11.77 -0.85 -2.85
CA TRP A 48 -10.48 -0.24 -2.53
C TRP A 48 -9.33 -1.23 -2.71
N ARG A 49 -8.32 -0.82 -3.48
CA ARG A 49 -7.14 -1.62 -3.79
C ARG A 49 -5.91 -0.73 -3.67
N THR A 50 -5.06 -1.04 -2.71
CA THR A 50 -3.89 -0.24 -2.35
C THR A 50 -2.69 -1.15 -2.13
N ALA A 51 -1.50 -0.63 -2.37
CA ALA A 51 -0.23 -1.29 -2.06
C ALA A 51 0.80 -0.29 -1.55
#